data_AF-A0A401PRD1-F1
#
_entry.id   AF-A0A401PRD1-F1
#
_cell.length_a   1.000
_cell.length_b   1.000
_cell.length_c   1.000
_cell.angle_alpha   90.00
_cell.angle_beta   90.00
_cell.angle_gamma   90.00
#
_symmetry.space_group_name_H-M   'P 1'
#
loop_
_entity.id
_entity.type
_entity.pdbx_description
1 polymer ?
#
loop_
_entity_poly.entity_id
_entity_poly.type
_entity_poly.pdbx_seq_one_letter_code
_entity_poly.pdbx_strand_id
1 'polypeptide(L)'
;GFQQKFSFHTKEIIAISCSWCKQAFHNKVTCFMLHHIEELCSLGVHAAVIIPPTWIIKVKKPQNSFKSSTRRKKRTSLKRKTSRKGADESKWKPFVIKPISSPLMKPLLVFVNPKSGGNQGNKVLQMFMWWLNPRQVFDLSRGGPREA
;
A
#
# COMPACT_ATOMS: atom_id res chain seq x y z
N GLY A 1 16.21 -4.44 -0.09
CA GLY A 1 15.88 -3.97 1.27
C GLY A 1 16.73 -2.75 1.55
N PHE A 2 16.12 -1.65 2.00
CA PHE A 2 16.83 -0.41 2.30
C PHE A 2 17.57 -0.56 3.62
N GLN A 3 18.86 -0.89 3.54
CA GLN A 3 19.79 -0.87 4.66
C GLN A 3 20.79 0.26 4.40
N GLN A 4 20.37 1.50 4.63
CA GLN A 4 21.33 2.58 4.82
C GLN A 4 21.94 2.41 6.21
N LYS A 5 23.09 1.72 6.26
CA LYS A 5 23.93 1.63 7.45
C LYS A 5 24.60 2.99 7.69
N PHE A 6 23.89 3.88 8.37
CA PHE A 6 24.55 4.95 9.09
C PHE A 6 24.80 4.48 10.52
N SER A 7 26.08 4.32 10.86
CA SER A 7 26.53 4.08 12.23
C SER A 7 26.53 5.40 12.99
N PHE A 8 25.35 5.87 13.39
CA PHE A 8 25.22 6.96 14.34
C PHE A 8 25.07 6.34 15.73
N HIS A 9 26.09 6.52 16.57
CA HIS A 9 26.13 5.97 17.93
C HIS A 9 25.14 6.65 18.89
N THR A 10 24.46 7.70 18.44
CA THR A 10 23.17 8.21 18.94
C THR A 10 22.43 8.79 17.73
N LYS A 11 21.32 8.19 17.32
CA LYS A 11 20.53 8.66 16.17
C LYS A 11 19.65 9.85 16.59
N GLU A 12 20.27 11.00 16.79
CA GLU A 12 19.51 12.23 16.95
C GLU A 12 18.77 12.55 15.64
N ILE A 13 17.46 12.77 15.74
CA ILE A 13 16.64 13.15 14.59
C ILE A 13 16.91 14.63 14.33
N ILE A 14 17.55 14.96 13.23
CA ILE A 14 17.91 16.35 12.88
C ILE A 14 16.84 17.07 12.05
N ALA A 15 15.95 16.31 11.41
CA ALA A 15 14.92 16.84 10.53
C ALA A 15 13.68 15.94 10.54
N ILE A 16 12.52 16.56 10.33
CA ILE A 16 11.23 15.91 10.21
C ILE A 16 10.72 16.19 8.80
N SER A 17 10.27 15.15 8.11
CA SER A 17 9.71 15.28 6.76
C SER A 17 8.41 14.52 6.62
N CYS A 18 7.44 15.14 5.93
CA CYS A 18 6.18 14.49 5.63
C CYS A 18 6.36 13.54 4.45
N SER A 19 5.94 12.28 4.61
CA SER A 19 6.02 11.28 3.54
C SER A 19 5.14 11.61 2.32
N TRP A 20 4.14 12.49 2.45
CA TRP A 20 3.16 12.77 1.40
C TRP A 20 3.40 14.10 0.70
N CYS A 21 3.27 15.23 1.40
CA CYS A 21 3.49 16.55 0.81
C CYS A 21 4.97 16.91 0.62
N LYS A 22 5.90 16.11 1.16
CA LYS A 22 7.36 16.29 1.07
C LYS A 22 7.91 17.56 1.72
N GLN A 23 7.09 18.29 2.49
CA GLN A 23 7.59 19.34 3.37
C GLN A 23 8.58 18.75 4.38
N ALA A 24 9.64 19.49 4.64
CA ALA A 24 10.69 19.12 5.58
C ALA A 24 11.06 20.32 6.45
N PHE A 25 11.33 20.04 7.71
CA PHE A 25 11.66 21.04 8.72
C PHE A 25 12.86 20.54 9.54
N HIS A 26 13.68 21.47 10.04
CA HIS A 26 14.66 21.11 11.06
C HIS A 26 13.94 20.68 12.34
N ASN A 27 14.48 19.68 13.04
CA ASN A 27 13.93 19.23 14.31
C ASN A 27 14.34 20.18 15.45
N LYS A 28 13.83 21.42 15.37
CA LYS A 28 14.01 22.49 16.36
C LYS A 28 12.68 23.21 16.52
N VAL A 29 12.34 23.60 17.74
CA VAL A 29 11.04 24.24 18.06
C VAL A 29 10.80 25.51 17.24
N THR A 30 11.86 26.23 16.85
CA THR A 30 11.79 27.43 15.99
C THR A 30 11.47 27.13 14.53
N CYS A 31 11.68 25.90 14.07
CA CYS A 31 11.44 25.48 12.68
C CYS A 31 10.26 24.51 12.56
N PHE A 32 9.98 23.75 13.61
CA PHE A 32 8.96 22.73 13.66
C PHE A 32 8.30 22.71 15.04
N MET A 33 7.01 23.01 15.06
CA MET A 33 6.19 22.88 16.25
C MET A 33 5.38 21.60 16.19
N LEU A 34 5.11 21.01 17.36
CA LEU A 34 4.41 19.72 17.46
C LEU A 34 3.02 19.75 16.80
N HIS A 35 2.34 20.91 16.77
CA HIS A 35 1.01 21.05 16.15
C HIS A 35 1.02 20.73 14.64
N HIS A 36 2.16 20.90 13.94
CA HIS A 36 2.29 20.49 12.54
C HIS A 36 2.10 18.96 12.34
N ILE A 37 2.21 18.15 13.40
CA ILE A 37 1.93 16.70 13.34
C ILE A 37 0.42 16.43 13.33
N GLU A 38 -0.36 17.26 14.01
CA GLU A 38 -1.80 17.10 14.16
C GLU A 38 -2.57 17.64 12.96
N GLU A 39 -1.96 18.56 12.21
CA GLU A 39 -2.54 19.11 10.99
C GLU A 39 -2.74 18.06 9.89
N LEU A 40 -3.83 18.20 9.15
CA LEU A 40 -4.11 17.35 8.00
C LEU A 40 -3.16 17.70 6.86
N CYS A 41 -2.42 16.69 6.40
CA CYS A 41 -1.54 16.83 5.25
C CYS A 41 -2.36 17.10 3.97
N SER A 42 -2.03 18.18 3.26
CA SER A 42 -2.62 18.52 1.96
C SER A 42 -2.20 17.59 0.81
N LEU A 43 -1.32 16.61 1.06
CA LEU A 43 -0.65 15.75 0.08
C LEU A 43 0.25 16.52 -0.94
N GLY A 44 0.35 17.84 -0.82
CA GLY A 44 1.21 18.69 -1.62
C GLY A 44 0.84 18.73 -3.11
N VAL A 45 1.83 19.01 -3.95
CA VAL A 45 1.63 19.21 -5.41
C VAL A 45 1.09 17.96 -6.14
N HIS A 46 1.28 16.78 -5.56
CA HIS A 46 0.83 15.50 -6.13
C HIS A 46 -0.50 15.01 -5.52
N ALA A 47 -1.25 15.86 -4.80
CA ALA A 47 -2.49 15.48 -4.13
C ALA A 47 -3.52 14.78 -5.04
N ALA A 48 -3.62 15.21 -6.31
CA ALA A 48 -4.56 14.64 -7.27
C ALA A 48 -4.25 13.17 -7.66
N VAL A 49 -3.00 12.72 -7.48
CA VAL A 49 -2.50 11.40 -7.92
C VAL A 49 -2.10 10.50 -6.76
N ILE A 50 -1.99 11.01 -5.53
CA ILE A 50 -1.62 10.22 -4.35
C ILE A 50 -2.86 9.51 -3.80
N ILE A 51 -2.82 8.17 -3.64
CA ILE A 51 -3.77 7.47 -2.77
C ILE A 51 -3.51 7.90 -1.31
N PRO A 52 -4.47 8.60 -0.68
CA PRO A 52 -4.33 9.04 0.71
C PRO A 52 -4.26 7.85 1.68
N PRO A 53 -3.54 7.98 2.80
CA PRO A 53 -3.51 6.94 3.84
C PRO A 53 -4.89 6.57 4.37
N THR A 54 -5.80 7.54 4.40
CA THR A 54 -7.19 7.37 4.87
C THR A 54 -8.00 6.38 4.05
N TRP A 55 -7.56 6.04 2.83
CA TRP A 55 -8.24 5.03 2.00
C TRP A 55 -7.73 3.61 2.21
N ILE A 56 -6.61 3.45 2.93
CA ILE A 56 -5.98 2.14 3.16
C ILE A 56 -6.54 1.56 4.44
N ILE A 57 -7.39 0.55 4.29
CA ILE A 57 -8.01 -0.14 5.42
C ILE A 57 -7.25 -1.44 5.68
N LYS A 58 -6.65 -1.56 6.87
CA LYS A 58 -6.03 -2.81 7.32
C LYS A 58 -7.13 -3.87 7.55
N VAL A 59 -6.97 -5.04 6.95
CA VAL A 59 -7.91 -6.15 7.13
C VAL A 59 -7.33 -7.12 8.15
N LYS A 60 -8.12 -7.48 9.17
CA LYS A 60 -7.73 -8.50 10.15
C LYS A 60 -7.74 -9.87 9.45
N LYS A 61 -6.71 -10.69 9.71
CA LYS A 61 -6.71 -12.08 9.24
C LYS A 61 -7.89 -12.82 9.88
N PRO A 62 -8.78 -13.46 9.10
CA PRO A 62 -9.80 -14.31 9.68
C PRO A 62 -9.07 -15.41 10.47
N GLN A 63 -9.26 -15.38 11.79
CA GLN A 63 -8.86 -16.49 12.65
C GLN A 63 -9.81 -17.63 12.32
N ASN A 64 -9.27 -18.78 11.93
CA ASN A 64 -10.05 -20.02 11.84
C ASN A 64 -10.37 -20.49 13.27
N SER A 65 -11.29 -19.80 13.96
CA SER A 65 -11.78 -20.22 15.26
C SER A 65 -12.82 -21.33 15.09
N PHE A 66 -12.40 -22.54 15.47
CA PHE A 66 -13.21 -23.72 15.76
C PHE A 66 -13.99 -24.36 14.59
N LYS A 67 -13.31 -25.26 13.88
CA LYS A 67 -13.98 -26.44 13.32
C LYS A 67 -14.47 -27.31 14.49
N SER A 68 -15.70 -27.07 14.94
CA SER A 68 -16.44 -28.04 15.72
C SER A 68 -16.60 -29.31 14.90
N SER A 69 -15.85 -30.34 15.30
CA SER A 69 -16.04 -31.72 14.88
C SER A 69 -17.40 -32.20 15.36
N THR A 70 -18.43 -32.12 14.51
CA THR A 70 -19.64 -32.91 14.69
C THR A 70 -19.59 -34.11 13.75
N ARG A 71 -19.34 -35.26 14.39
CA ARG A 71 -19.36 -36.59 13.81
C ARG A 71 -20.68 -36.86 13.05
N ARG A 72 -20.51 -37.41 11.84
CA ARG A 72 -21.35 -38.41 11.15
C ARG A 72 -22.81 -38.06 10.83
N LYS A 73 -23.11 -38.06 9.52
CA LYS A 73 -24.16 -38.93 8.94
C LYS A 73 -23.79 -39.31 7.50
N LYS A 74 -23.46 -40.58 7.29
CA LYS A 74 -23.34 -41.25 5.99
C LYS A 74 -24.75 -41.38 5.40
N ARG A 75 -25.05 -40.69 4.29
CA ARG A 75 -26.16 -41.05 3.40
C ARG A 75 -25.74 -40.90 1.94
N THR A 76 -25.92 -42.00 1.23
CA THR A 76 -25.79 -42.20 -0.20
C THR A 76 -26.96 -41.53 -0.94
N SER A 77 -26.67 -40.69 -1.94
CA SER A 77 -27.37 -40.69 -3.24
C SER A 77 -26.76 -39.64 -4.16
N LEU A 78 -26.42 -40.06 -5.37
CA LEU A 78 -26.14 -39.19 -6.51
C LEU A 78 -27.22 -38.11 -6.65
N LYS A 79 -26.82 -36.83 -6.55
CA LYS A 79 -27.57 -35.73 -7.18
C LYS A 79 -26.59 -34.69 -7.68
N ARG A 80 -26.37 -34.70 -9.00
CA ARG A 80 -25.63 -33.71 -9.77
C ARG A 80 -26.33 -32.35 -9.58
N LYS A 81 -25.75 -31.48 -8.78
CA LYS A 81 -25.99 -30.03 -8.83
C LYS A 81 -24.64 -29.38 -9.11
N THR A 82 -24.44 -28.96 -10.35
CA THR A 82 -23.38 -28.03 -10.75
C THR A 82 -23.74 -26.63 -10.23
N SER A 83 -23.67 -26.45 -8.91
CA SER A 83 -23.43 -25.14 -8.35
C SER A 83 -21.98 -24.78 -8.69
N ARG A 84 -21.78 -23.76 -9.52
CA ARG A 84 -20.47 -23.14 -9.74
C ARG A 84 -20.04 -22.48 -8.43
N LYS A 85 -19.59 -23.29 -7.48
CA LYS A 85 -18.77 -22.88 -6.35
C LYS A 85 -17.34 -23.07 -6.81
N GLY A 86 -16.84 -22.08 -7.56
CA GLY A 86 -15.52 -22.11 -8.16
C GLY A 86 -14.70 -20.92 -7.67
N ALA A 87 -13.81 -21.20 -6.71
CA ALA A 87 -12.57 -20.49 -6.47
C ALA A 87 -12.63 -18.96 -6.30
N ASP A 88 -12.90 -18.52 -5.08
CA ASP A 88 -12.01 -17.53 -4.49
C ASP A 88 -11.45 -18.20 -3.23
N GLU A 89 -10.40 -19.02 -3.40
CA GLU A 89 -9.44 -19.15 -2.30
C GLU A 89 -8.78 -17.78 -2.17
N SER A 90 -9.50 -16.88 -1.49
CA SER A 90 -9.13 -15.50 -1.32
C SER A 90 -7.84 -15.49 -0.53
N LYS A 91 -6.72 -15.43 -1.25
CA LYS A 91 -5.39 -15.19 -0.68
C LYS A 91 -5.56 -13.97 0.22
N TRP A 92 -5.48 -14.19 1.53
CA TRP A 92 -5.82 -13.16 2.50
C TRP A 92 -5.00 -11.90 2.21
N LYS A 93 -5.69 -10.78 1.97
CA LYS A 93 -5.06 -9.49 1.72
C LYS A 93 -4.92 -8.74 3.04
N PRO A 94 -3.73 -8.23 3.38
CA PRO A 94 -3.51 -7.50 4.64
C PRO A 94 -4.20 -6.13 4.67
N PHE A 95 -4.62 -5.61 3.51
CA PHE A 95 -5.31 -4.33 3.37
C PHE A 95 -6.21 -4.30 2.14
N VAL A 96 -7.14 -3.36 2.13
CA VAL A 96 -7.98 -3.00 0.98
C VAL A 96 -7.95 -1.49 0.82
N ILE A 97 -7.87 -1.02 -0.42
CA ILE A 97 -8.02 0.40 -0.74
C ILE A 97 -9.49 0.66 -1.05
N LYS A 98 -10.12 1.58 -0.32
CA LYS A 98 -11.49 2.06 -0.60
C LYS A 98 -11.44 3.52 -1.06
N PRO A 99 -11.47 3.77 -2.39
CA PRO A 99 -11.49 5.12 -2.91
C PRO A 99 -12.70 5.90 -2.41
N ILE A 100 -12.51 7.17 -2.08
CA ILE A 100 -13.60 8.11 -1.86
C ILE A 100 -13.74 8.91 -3.15
N SER A 101 -14.97 8.99 -3.68
CA SER A 101 -15.23 9.77 -4.89
C SER A 101 -14.82 11.23 -4.64
N SER A 102 -13.88 11.72 -5.45
CA SER A 102 -13.45 13.11 -5.42
C SER A 102 -13.22 13.59 -6.84
N PRO A 103 -13.84 14.72 -7.26
CA PRO A 103 -13.69 15.25 -8.60
C PRO A 103 -12.27 15.79 -8.88
N LEU A 104 -11.45 15.94 -7.82
CA LEU A 104 -10.08 16.42 -7.91
C LEU A 104 -9.07 15.29 -8.17
N MET A 105 -9.50 14.03 -8.10
CA MET A 105 -8.64 12.88 -8.39
C MET A 105 -8.35 12.74 -9.88
N LYS A 106 -7.10 12.43 -10.19
CA LYS A 106 -6.62 12.13 -11.55
C LYS A 106 -5.69 10.92 -11.49
N PRO A 107 -6.18 9.68 -11.58
CA PRO A 107 -5.32 8.50 -11.53
C PRO A 107 -4.30 8.52 -12.66
N LEU A 108 -3.05 8.15 -12.36
CA LEU A 108 -1.95 8.13 -13.31
C LEU A 108 -1.61 6.69 -13.68
N LEU A 109 -1.53 6.40 -14.98
CA LEU A 109 -1.01 5.14 -15.50
C LEU A 109 0.31 5.41 -16.22
N VAL A 110 1.40 4.84 -15.72
CA VAL A 110 2.74 5.01 -16.29
C VAL A 110 3.25 3.65 -16.74
N PHE A 111 3.60 3.54 -18.02
CA PHE A 111 4.30 2.38 -18.55
C PHE A 111 5.79 2.65 -18.57
N VAL A 112 6.54 1.92 -17.76
CA VAL A 112 7.99 1.97 -17.75
C VAL A 112 8.51 0.73 -18.47
N ASN A 113 9.31 0.93 -19.52
CA ASN A 113 10.10 -0.15 -20.10
C ASN A 113 11.48 -0.19 -19.43
N PRO A 114 11.76 -1.15 -18.52
CA PRO A 114 12.98 -1.11 -17.72
C PRO A 114 14.26 -1.34 -18.53
N LYS A 115 14.13 -1.87 -19.74
CA LYS A 115 15.25 -2.25 -20.63
C LYS A 115 15.57 -1.19 -21.68
N SER A 116 14.90 -0.04 -21.67
CA SER A 116 15.21 1.06 -22.59
C SER A 116 16.43 1.87 -22.13
N GLY A 117 17.29 2.27 -23.08
CA GLY A 117 18.41 3.19 -22.86
C GLY A 117 19.33 2.77 -21.71
N GLY A 118 19.57 3.67 -20.76
CA GLY A 118 20.46 3.46 -19.61
C GLY A 118 19.96 2.48 -18.53
N ASN A 119 18.95 1.64 -18.81
CA ASN A 119 18.40 0.63 -17.89
C ASN A 119 17.95 1.19 -16.52
N GLN A 120 17.43 2.42 -16.49
CA GLN A 120 17.07 3.13 -15.25
C GLN A 120 15.64 2.87 -14.77
N GLY A 121 14.88 1.96 -15.40
CA GLY A 121 13.47 1.76 -15.06
C GLY A 121 13.22 1.40 -13.60
N ASN A 122 14.10 0.61 -12.99
CA ASN A 122 14.03 0.32 -11.55
C ASN A 122 14.20 1.58 -10.69
N LYS A 123 15.08 2.50 -11.11
CA LYS A 123 15.33 3.76 -10.42
C LYS A 123 14.12 4.70 -10.54
N VAL A 124 13.49 4.74 -11.72
CA VAL A 124 12.23 5.46 -11.97
C VAL A 124 11.11 4.89 -11.11
N LEU A 125 10.99 3.56 -11.01
CA LEU A 125 10.01 2.90 -10.14
C LEU A 125 10.21 3.29 -8.67
N GLN A 126 11.46 3.28 -8.19
CA GLN A 126 11.78 3.74 -6.84
C GLN A 126 11.44 5.21 -6.61
N MET A 127 11.65 6.08 -7.62
CA MET A 127 11.23 7.48 -7.54
C MET A 127 9.70 7.60 -7.45
N PHE A 128 8.94 6.82 -8.22
CA PHE A 128 7.49 6.81 -8.08
C PHE A 128 7.06 6.33 -6.69
N MET A 129 7.67 5.29 -6.14
CA MET A 129 7.40 4.85 -4.76
C MET A 129 7.77 5.91 -3.72
N TRP A 130 8.73 6.79 -4.02
CA TRP A 130 9.03 7.94 -3.17
C TRP A 130 7.97 9.01 -3.29
N TRP A 131 7.62 9.45 -4.50
CA TRP A 131 6.69 10.56 -4.74
C TRP A 131 5.22 10.22 -4.47
N LEU A 132 4.86 8.96 -4.70
CA LEU A 132 3.51 8.43 -4.58
C LEU A 132 3.44 7.46 -3.41
N ASN A 133 2.23 7.01 -3.09
CA ASN A 133 2.07 5.91 -2.14
C ASN A 133 2.69 4.62 -2.68
N PRO A 134 3.66 3.98 -1.99
CA PRO A 134 4.25 2.73 -2.48
C PRO A 134 3.22 1.62 -2.75
N ARG A 135 2.05 1.66 -2.09
CA ARG A 135 0.95 0.70 -2.28
C ARG A 135 0.17 0.89 -3.57
N GLN A 136 0.36 2.00 -4.29
CA GLN A 136 -0.27 2.24 -5.59
C GLN A 136 0.70 2.10 -6.76
N VAL A 137 1.97 1.82 -6.49
CA VAL A 137 3.00 1.63 -7.52
C VAL A 137 3.23 0.13 -7.66
N PHE A 138 2.92 -0.41 -8.85
CA PHE A 138 3.00 -1.84 -9.12
C PHE A 138 4.02 -2.13 -10.21
N ASP A 139 4.84 -3.16 -10.00
CA ASP A 139 5.68 -3.74 -11.04
C ASP A 139 4.91 -4.90 -11.67
N LEU A 140 4.36 -4.65 -12.87
CA LEU A 140 3.53 -5.63 -13.59
C LEU A 140 4.28 -6.94 -13.89
N SER A 141 5.62 -6.94 -13.91
CA SER A 141 6.40 -8.18 -14.08
C SER A 141 6.33 -9.10 -12.85
N ARG A 142 5.93 -8.55 -11.69
CA ARG A 142 5.83 -9.24 -10.39
C ARG A 142 4.38 -9.43 -9.93
N GLY A 143 3.42 -9.11 -10.80
CA GLY A 143 1.99 -9.11 -10.51
C GLY A 143 1.39 -7.70 -10.57
N GLY A 144 0.11 -7.62 -10.87
CA GLY A 144 -0.64 -6.38 -10.98
C GLY A 144 -1.35 -5.99 -9.68
N PRO A 145 -2.18 -4.93 -9.73
CA PRO A 145 -2.96 -4.46 -8.59
C PRO A 145 -3.94 -5.51 -8.02
N ARG A 146 -4.29 -6.53 -8.81
CA ARG A 146 -5.17 -7.61 -8.37
C ARG A 146 -4.43 -8.64 -7.52
N GLU A 147 -3.15 -8.89 -7.80
CA GLU A 147 -2.32 -9.89 -7.13
C GLU A 147 -1.59 -9.36 -5.88
N ALA A 148 -1.47 -8.03 -5.77
CA ALA A 148 -0.84 -7.31 -4.65
C ALA A 148 -1.70 -7.24 -3.37
#